data_AF-A0A822CE25-F1
#
_entry.id   AF-A0A822CE25-F1
#
_cell.length_a   1.000
_cell.length_b   1.000
_cell.length_c   1.000
_cell.angle_alpha   90.00
_cell.angle_beta   90.00
_cell.angle_gamma   90.00
#
_symmetry.space_group_name_H-M   'P 1'
#
loop_
_entity.id
_entity.type
_entity.pdbx_description
1 polymer ?
#
loop_
_entity_poly.entity_id
_entity_poly.type
_entity_poly.pdbx_seq_one_letter_code
_entity_poly.pdbx_strand_id
1 'polypeptide(L)'
;IGISASKYPDKTDEFAEEQLGIKIARHSGRNLLVEGQIVDRDKFCKYFSHDENMKVSLFISRPQDMPWLLASKRVAHVITFETVIKNYPKFYTVLHEIVDPSLSLAL
;
A
#
# COMPACT_ATOMS: atom_id res chain seq x y z
N ILE A 1 3.03 -5.50 4.44
CA ILE A 1 2.72 -4.18 3.84
C ILE A 1 1.53 -3.59 4.59
N GLY A 2 1.62 -2.35 5.08
CA GLY A 2 0.46 -1.65 5.67
C GLY A 2 -0.48 -1.12 4.58
N ILE A 3 -1.78 -1.36 4.69
CA ILE A 3 -2.78 -0.93 3.69
C ILE A 3 -3.96 -0.21 4.36
N SER A 4 -4.57 0.73 3.63
CA SER A 4 -5.74 1.47 4.09
C SER A 4 -7.00 0.61 4.00
N ALA A 5 -7.85 0.66 5.03
CA ALA A 5 -9.15 -0.04 5.01
C ALA A 5 -10.37 0.86 4.86
N SER A 6 -10.27 2.15 5.13
CA SER A 6 -11.46 2.99 5.34
C SER A 6 -11.72 3.94 4.18
N LYS A 7 -10.72 4.73 3.79
CA LYS A 7 -10.84 5.69 2.70
C LYS A 7 -10.34 5.03 1.42
N TYR A 8 -11.18 4.95 0.40
CA TYR A 8 -10.92 4.40 -0.94
C TYR A 8 -10.24 3.01 -0.95
N PRO A 9 -10.88 1.97 -0.39
CA PRO A 9 -10.35 0.61 -0.45
C PRO A 9 -10.13 0.14 -1.89
N ASP A 10 -11.06 0.45 -2.79
CA ASP A 10 -10.98 0.05 -4.21
C ASP A 10 -9.75 0.64 -4.90
N LYS A 11 -9.45 1.94 -4.67
CA LYS A 11 -8.24 2.58 -5.21
C LYS A 11 -6.95 1.96 -4.67
N THR A 12 -6.98 1.48 -3.42
CA THR A 12 -5.82 0.81 -2.82
C THR A 12 -5.61 -0.57 -3.47
N ASP A 13 -6.70 -1.28 -3.75
CA ASP A 13 -6.66 -2.61 -4.37
C ASP A 13 -6.25 -2.51 -5.83
N GLU A 14 -6.83 -1.57 -6.57
CA GLU A 14 -6.47 -1.24 -7.96
C GLU A 14 -4.99 -0.88 -8.07
N PHE A 15 -4.48 0.01 -7.19
CA PHE A 15 -3.06 0.34 -7.16
C PHE A 15 -2.18 -0.89 -6.89
N ALA A 16 -2.57 -1.73 -5.92
CA ALA A 16 -1.81 -2.93 -5.58
C ALA A 16 -1.78 -3.93 -6.73
N GLU A 17 -2.90 -4.12 -7.43
CA GLU A 17 -3.00 -5.06 -8.54
C GLU A 17 -2.27 -4.52 -9.79
N GLU A 18 -2.55 -3.28 -10.18
CA GLU A 18 -2.05 -2.71 -11.43
C GLU A 18 -0.57 -2.33 -11.37
N GLN A 19 -0.09 -1.82 -10.24
CA GLN A 19 1.29 -1.31 -10.12
C GLN A 19 2.22 -2.30 -9.45
N LEU A 20 1.74 -3.03 -8.44
CA LEU A 20 2.57 -3.91 -7.62
C LEU A 20 2.40 -5.39 -7.98
N GLY A 21 1.39 -5.75 -8.77
CA GLY A 21 1.10 -7.14 -9.11
C GLY A 21 0.58 -7.95 -7.92
N ILE A 22 -0.07 -7.31 -6.94
CA ILE A 22 -0.58 -7.94 -5.72
C ILE A 22 -2.09 -7.80 -5.69
N LYS A 23 -2.80 -8.92 -5.70
CA LYS A 23 -4.24 -8.97 -5.46
C LYS A 23 -4.52 -9.07 -3.96
N ILE A 24 -5.37 -8.18 -3.45
CA ILE A 24 -5.73 -8.11 -2.03
C ILE A 24 -7.03 -8.89 -1.78
N ALA A 25 -6.99 -9.92 -0.95
CA ALA A 25 -8.16 -10.69 -0.56
C ALA A 25 -8.81 -10.09 0.70
N ARG A 26 -9.65 -9.06 0.54
CA ARG A 26 -10.32 -8.41 1.67
C ARG A 26 -11.38 -9.32 2.31
N HIS A 27 -11.33 -9.48 3.62
CA HIS A 27 -12.34 -10.20 4.39
C HIS A 27 -13.38 -9.22 4.96
N SER A 28 -14.67 -9.60 4.96
CA SER A 28 -15.72 -8.85 5.64
C SER A 28 -15.65 -9.09 7.16
N GLY A 29 -14.73 -8.44 7.85
CA GLY A 29 -14.55 -8.60 9.30
C GLY A 29 -13.55 -7.61 9.92
N ARG A 30 -13.41 -7.64 11.25
CA ARG A 30 -12.44 -6.82 11.99
C ARG A 30 -11.01 -7.38 11.97
N ASN A 31 -10.71 -8.31 11.05
CA ASN A 31 -9.38 -8.88 10.96
C ASN A 31 -8.43 -7.85 10.35
N LEU A 32 -7.37 -7.52 11.08
CA LEU A 32 -6.35 -6.60 10.60
C LEU A 32 -5.38 -7.28 9.64
N LEU A 33 -5.26 -8.60 9.68
CA LEU A 33 -4.44 -9.36 8.74
C LEU A 33 -5.26 -9.65 7.47
N VAL A 34 -4.67 -9.33 6.34
CA VAL A 34 -5.25 -9.56 5.01
C VAL A 34 -4.28 -10.39 4.19
N GLU A 35 -4.82 -11.35 3.43
CA GLU A 35 -4.01 -12.15 2.52
C GLU A 35 -3.78 -11.38 1.22
N GLY A 36 -2.52 -11.38 0.78
CA GLY A 36 -2.12 -10.84 -0.50
C GLY A 36 -1.62 -11.96 -1.39
N GLN A 37 -2.10 -12.00 -2.62
CA GLN A 37 -1.64 -12.94 -3.64
C GLN A 37 -0.83 -12.19 -4.69
N ILE A 38 0.38 -12.66 -4.98
CA ILE A 38 1.16 -12.15 -6.11
C ILE A 38 0.53 -12.71 -7.39
N VAL A 39 -0.03 -11.82 -8.21
CA VAL A 39 -0.69 -12.15 -9.48
C VAL A 39 0.15 -11.77 -10.70
N ASP A 40 1.04 -10.79 -10.57
CA ASP A 40 2.00 -10.40 -11.59
C ASP A 40 3.39 -10.28 -10.97
N ARG A 41 4.26 -11.22 -11.34
CA ARG A 41 5.57 -11.36 -10.72
C ARG A 41 6.55 -10.32 -11.22
N ASP A 42 6.46 -9.91 -12.49
CA ASP A 42 7.38 -8.92 -13.05
C ASP A 42 7.19 -7.57 -12.38
N LYS A 43 5.92 -7.18 -12.15
CA LYS A 43 5.57 -5.98 -11.37
C LYS A 43 6.02 -6.09 -9.92
N PHE A 44 5.83 -7.23 -9.28
CA PHE A 44 6.24 -7.45 -7.90
C PHE A 44 7.75 -7.35 -7.72
N CYS A 45 8.52 -8.02 -8.58
CA CYS A 45 9.98 -8.05 -8.49
C CYS A 45 10.62 -6.69 -8.70
N LYS A 46 9.97 -5.78 -9.45
CA LYS A 46 10.43 -4.40 -9.63
C LYS A 46 10.60 -3.64 -8.30
N TYR A 47 9.81 -3.96 -7.29
CA TYR A 47 9.77 -3.20 -6.02
C TYR A 47 10.20 -4.00 -4.78
N PHE A 48 10.08 -5.33 -4.78
CA PHE A 48 10.26 -6.11 -3.55
C PHE A 48 11.42 -7.10 -3.61
N SER A 49 11.29 -8.19 -4.37
CA SER A 49 12.32 -9.24 -4.45
C SER A 49 12.05 -10.17 -5.63
N HIS A 50 13.10 -10.84 -6.12
CA HIS A 50 13.01 -11.91 -7.10
C HIS A 50 12.76 -13.30 -6.50
N ASP A 51 12.77 -13.44 -5.16
CA ASP A 51 12.58 -14.71 -4.45
C ASP A 51 11.16 -15.26 -4.61
N GLU A 52 11.06 -16.51 -5.08
CA GLU A 52 9.82 -17.26 -5.31
C GLU A 52 9.07 -17.60 -4.03
N ASN A 53 9.79 -17.74 -2.92
CA ASN A 53 9.20 -18.15 -1.66
C ASN A 53 8.75 -16.97 -0.81
N MET A 54 8.85 -15.75 -1.35
CA MET A 54 8.48 -14.54 -0.62
C MET A 54 6.97 -14.49 -0.38
N LYS A 55 6.59 -14.51 0.89
CA LYS A 55 5.19 -14.36 1.31
C LYS A 55 4.87 -12.89 1.55
N VAL A 56 3.76 -12.43 0.98
CA VAL A 56 3.24 -11.07 1.21
C VAL A 56 2.17 -11.12 2.28
N SER A 57 2.46 -10.53 3.44
CA SER A 57 1.45 -10.29 4.48
C SER A 57 0.99 -8.84 4.42
N LEU A 58 -0.32 -8.64 4.33
CA LEU A 58 -0.94 -7.32 4.31
C LEU A 58 -1.58 -7.03 5.68
N PHE A 59 -1.43 -5.80 6.15
CA PHE A 59 -1.95 -5.37 7.44
C PHE A 59 -2.78 -4.10 7.29
N ILE A 60 -4.05 -4.18 7.65
CA ILE A 60 -4.94 -3.04 7.69
C ILE A 60 -4.53 -2.10 8.82
N SER A 61 -4.31 -0.84 8.49
CA SER A 61 -4.03 0.20 9.46
C SER A 61 -4.72 1.51 9.10
N ARG A 62 -4.85 2.41 10.07
CA ARG A 62 -5.30 3.77 9.79
C ARG A 62 -4.17 4.51 9.07
N PRO A 63 -4.46 5.32 8.04
CA PRO A 63 -3.41 6.01 7.30
C PRO A 63 -2.46 6.83 8.20
N GLN A 64 -2.98 7.49 9.24
CA GLN A 64 -2.16 8.27 10.18
C GLN A 64 -1.15 7.45 10.99
N ASP A 65 -1.43 6.16 11.22
CA ASP A 65 -0.54 5.27 11.98
C ASP A 65 0.56 4.66 11.08
N MET A 66 0.37 4.67 9.76
CA MET A 66 1.28 4.03 8.80
C MET A 66 2.69 4.61 8.77
N PRO A 67 2.89 5.94 8.84
CA PRO A 67 4.23 6.50 9.02
C PRO A 67 4.91 5.89 10.24
N TRP A 68 4.26 5.89 11.41
CA TRP A 68 4.86 5.33 12.61
C TRP A 68 5.17 3.83 12.48
N LEU A 69 4.28 3.04 11.86
CA LEU A 69 4.52 1.62 11.60
C LEU A 69 5.75 1.38 10.72
N LEU A 70 5.97 2.25 9.74
CA LEU A 70 7.12 2.20 8.84
C LEU A 70 8.41 2.63 9.57
N ALA A 71 8.41 3.75 10.29
CA ALA A 71 9.57 4.21 11.09
C ALA A 71 9.98 3.20 12.16
N SER A 72 9.00 2.56 12.80
CA SER A 72 9.25 1.55 13.84
C SER A 72 9.63 0.17 13.27
N LYS A 73 9.75 0.03 11.95
CA LYS A 73 10.07 -1.22 11.24
C LYS A 73 9.09 -2.36 11.56
N ARG A 74 7.86 -2.04 11.97
CA ARG A 74 6.78 -3.03 12.17
C ARG A 74 6.18 -3.47 10.84
N VAL A 75 6.28 -2.63 9.81
CA VAL A 75 5.98 -2.99 8.43
C VAL A 75 7.16 -2.58 7.55
N ALA A 76 7.43 -3.38 6.51
CA ALA A 76 8.48 -3.07 5.55
C ALA A 76 8.07 -1.98 4.55
N HIS A 77 6.78 -1.95 4.18
CA HIS A 77 6.22 -1.06 3.16
C HIS A 77 4.80 -0.66 3.53
N VAL A 78 4.31 0.45 2.98
CA VAL A 78 2.94 0.94 3.15
C VAL A 78 2.36 1.37 1.81
N ILE A 79 1.06 1.14 1.62
CA ILE A 79 0.25 1.66 0.52
C ILE A 79 -0.74 2.62 1.15
N THR A 80 -0.55 3.91 0.91
CA THR A 80 -1.34 4.98 1.54
C THR A 80 -1.37 6.22 0.66
N PHE A 81 -2.20 7.19 1.03
CA PHE A 81 -2.32 8.44 0.30
C PHE A 81 -1.07 9.29 0.44
N GLU A 82 -0.71 9.98 -0.64
CA GLU A 82 0.45 10.85 -0.70
C GLU A 82 0.46 11.91 0.42
N THR A 83 -0.72 12.50 0.69
CA THR A 83 -0.92 13.50 1.75
C THR A 83 -0.48 13.02 3.13
N VAL A 84 -0.50 11.71 3.39
CA VAL A 84 -0.07 11.12 4.65
C VAL A 84 1.44 11.05 4.72
N ILE A 85 2.11 10.61 3.65
CA ILE A 85 3.58 10.47 3.62
C ILE A 85 4.27 11.82 3.53
N LYS A 86 3.72 12.78 2.78
CA LYS A 86 4.25 14.15 2.64
C LYS A 86 4.40 14.88 3.97
N ASN A 87 3.61 14.53 4.99
CA ASN A 87 3.71 15.12 6.32
C ASN A 87 4.90 14.58 7.15
N TYR A 88 5.60 13.54 6.67
CA TYR A 88 6.72 12.91 7.36
C TYR A 88 7.95 12.71 6.44
N PRO A 89 8.48 13.77 5.82
CA PRO A 89 9.51 13.67 4.78
C PRO A 89 10.88 13.20 5.29
N LYS A 90 11.13 13.26 6.61
CA LYS A 90 12.44 12.94 7.21
C LYS A 90 12.72 11.44 7.38
N PHE A 91 11.76 10.57 7.09
CA PHE A 91 11.85 9.14 7.46
C PHE A 91 11.78 8.16 6.28
N TYR A 92 11.40 8.59 5.06
CA TYR A 92 11.06 7.64 3.98
C TYR A 92 11.50 8.09 2.59
N THR A 93 11.83 7.11 1.74
CA THR A 93 11.98 7.29 0.29
C THR A 93 10.69 6.82 -0.39
N VAL A 94 10.06 7.68 -1.18
CA VAL A 94 8.87 7.29 -1.97
C VAL A 94 9.35 6.42 -3.13
N LEU A 95 8.89 5.17 -3.18
CA LEU A 95 9.25 4.22 -4.24
C LEU A 95 8.41 4.42 -5.51
N HIS A 96 7.14 4.85 -5.37
CA HIS A 96 6.23 5.11 -6.49
C HIS A 96 5.05 6.00 -6.05
N GLU A 97 4.57 6.85 -6.95
CA GLU A 97 3.46 7.77 -6.75
C GLU A 97 2.60 7.86 -8.03
N ILE A 98 1.27 7.89 -7.88
CA ILE A 98 0.34 8.23 -8.97
C ILE A 98 -0.34 9.56 -8.62
N VAL A 99 -0.23 10.52 -9.53
CA VAL A 99 -0.95 11.80 -9.46
C VAL A 99 -2.38 11.57 -9.95
N ASP A 100 -3.37 11.75 -9.08
CA ASP A 100 -4.80 11.58 -9.41
C ASP A 100 -5.33 12.83 -10.15
N PRO A 101 -5.76 12.74 -11.43
CA PRO A 101 -6.27 13.89 -12.19
C PRO A 101 -7.70 14.31 -11.84
N SER A 102 -8.37 13.65 -10.88
CA SER A 102 -9.81 13.83 -10.60
C SER A 102 -10.19 15.17 -9.93
N LEU A 103 -9.24 16.05 -9.63
CA LEU A 103 -9.48 17.35 -8.99
C LEU A 103 -9.33 18.49 -9.99
N SER A 104 -10.47 18.95 -10.50
CA SER A 104 -10.57 20.14 -11.34
C SER A 104 -11.00 21.34 -10.51
N LEU A 105 -10.32 22.48 -10.67
CA LEU A 105 -10.79 23.77 -10.20
C LEU A 105 -12.01 24.18 -11.05
N ALA A 106 -13.19 24.27 -10.45
CA ALA A 106 -14.35 24.94 -11.02
C ALA A 106 -14.42 26.37 -10.47
N LEU A 107 -14.56 27.36 -11.36
CA LEU A 107 -14.80 28.76 -11.00
C LEU A 107 -16.22 28.97 -10.49
#